data_AF-A0A1W5XGM4-F1
#
_entry.id   AF-A0A1W5XGM4-F1
#
_cell.length_a   1.000
_cell.length_b   1.000
_cell.length_c   1.000
_cell.angle_alpha   90.00
_cell.angle_beta   90.00
_cell.angle_gamma   90.00
#
_symmetry.space_group_name_H-M   'P 1'
#
loop_
_entity.id
_entity.type
_entity.pdbx_description
1 polymer ?
#
loop_
_entity_poly.entity_id
_entity_poly.type
_entity_poly.pdbx_seq_one_letter_code
_entity_poly.pdbx_strand_id
1 'polypeptide(L)'
;MFVNEGIFGISDDAQVPMETVRWSNGLAAPMDHGAWVLTGINTGLVNVTAQCFDAAPPIEATDWEEIVEVSVRSIAGDLRINSGYSITPDDLPLLNPQGPGWYRMRVHASGRSINPDGVSDEPVEDYLIAVWPQEPAESVVIRSSKMIDEALLANADATPQEAAHSTPEPHDTAERDRRADVRARLLRSLQDD
;
A
#
# COMPACT_ATOMS: atom_id res chain seq x y z
N MET A 1 2.10 -15.05 -2.97
CA MET A 1 0.94 -14.14 -3.06
C MET A 1 0.71 -13.76 -4.52
N PHE A 2 -0.55 -13.64 -4.97
CA PHE A 2 -0.85 -13.10 -6.30
C PHE A 2 -0.93 -11.57 -6.24
N VAL A 3 -0.31 -10.90 -7.20
CA VAL A 3 -0.28 -9.44 -7.36
C VAL A 3 -0.93 -9.08 -8.68
N ASN A 4 -1.69 -7.98 -8.66
CA ASN A 4 -2.27 -7.39 -9.85
C ASN A 4 -2.09 -5.87 -9.78
N GLU A 5 -1.86 -5.24 -10.94
CA GLU A 5 -1.57 -3.79 -11.07
C GLU A 5 -0.29 -3.34 -10.33
N GLY A 6 0.67 -4.25 -10.20
CA GLY A 6 2.00 -3.93 -9.69
C GLY A 6 2.04 -3.54 -8.21
N ILE A 7 0.99 -3.86 -7.44
CA ILE A 7 0.89 -3.48 -6.03
C ILE A 7 0.27 -4.57 -5.16
N PHE A 8 0.71 -4.63 -3.91
CA PHE A 8 -0.03 -5.27 -2.83
C PHE A 8 -0.10 -4.35 -1.61
N GLY A 9 -1.17 -4.50 -0.83
CA GLY A 9 -1.51 -3.59 0.24
C GLY A 9 -1.11 -4.12 1.61
N ILE A 10 -0.90 -3.19 2.53
CA ILE A 10 -0.77 -3.44 3.96
C ILE A 10 -1.77 -2.49 4.61
N SER A 11 -2.84 -3.01 5.19
CA SER A 11 -3.92 -2.18 5.69
C SER A 11 -4.58 -2.75 6.93
N ASP A 12 -5.17 -1.83 7.68
CA ASP A 12 -5.84 -2.07 8.96
C ASP A 12 -7.37 -2.14 8.83
N ASP A 13 -7.88 -2.11 7.59
CA ASP A 13 -9.27 -2.36 7.21
C ASP A 13 -9.30 -3.05 5.83
N ALA A 14 -10.33 -3.87 5.60
CA ALA A 14 -10.56 -4.66 4.37
C ALA A 14 -11.00 -3.81 3.16
N GLN A 15 -11.28 -2.53 3.37
CA GLN A 15 -11.62 -1.57 2.33
C GLN A 15 -10.58 -0.45 2.33
N VAL A 16 -9.40 -0.73 1.78
CA VAL A 16 -8.42 0.33 1.52
C VAL A 16 -9.06 1.28 0.52
N PRO A 17 -9.32 2.56 0.87
CA PRO A 17 -9.63 3.53 -0.16
C PRO A 17 -8.42 3.57 -1.09
N MET A 18 -8.64 3.57 -2.42
CA MET A 18 -7.61 4.01 -3.37
C MET A 18 -7.36 5.51 -3.13
N GLU A 19 -6.90 5.88 -1.95
CA GLU A 19 -6.43 7.22 -1.68
C GLU A 19 -5.14 7.41 -2.47
N THR A 20 -5.02 8.62 -2.99
CA THR A 20 -3.89 9.08 -3.76
C THR A 20 -2.62 8.81 -2.96
N VAL A 21 -1.83 7.85 -3.43
CA VAL A 21 -0.45 7.57 -2.99
C VAL A 21 0.23 8.92 -2.87
N ARG A 22 0.45 9.40 -1.64
CA ARG A 22 0.90 10.78 -1.47
C ARG A 22 2.29 10.98 -2.03
N TRP A 23 3.09 9.92 -2.11
CA TRP A 23 4.43 9.87 -2.68
C TRP A 23 4.94 8.45 -2.45
N SER A 24 5.71 7.90 -3.38
CA SER A 24 6.36 6.60 -3.24
C SER A 24 7.87 6.80 -3.25
N ASN A 25 8.61 5.98 -2.51
CA ASN A 25 10.06 5.86 -2.72
C ASN A 25 10.42 4.81 -3.78
N GLY A 26 9.45 4.36 -4.58
CA GLY A 26 9.63 3.34 -5.61
C GLY A 26 9.49 1.89 -5.10
N LEU A 27 9.43 1.69 -3.78
CA LEU A 27 9.17 0.37 -3.17
C LEU A 27 7.98 0.39 -2.21
N ALA A 28 7.83 1.44 -1.41
CA ALA A 28 6.74 1.58 -0.46
C ALA A 28 6.10 2.97 -0.54
N ALA A 29 4.78 3.00 -0.42
CA ALA A 29 3.94 4.18 -0.49
C ALA A 29 3.03 4.23 0.75
N PRO A 30 3.42 4.97 1.81
CA PRO A 30 2.61 5.08 3.02
C PRO A 30 1.29 5.83 2.76
N MET A 31 0.24 5.44 3.49
CA MET A 31 -1.10 5.99 3.45
C MET A 31 -1.63 6.26 4.87
N ASP A 32 -2.79 6.88 5.00
CA ASP A 32 -3.40 7.19 6.30
C ASP A 32 -3.74 5.94 7.12
N HIS A 33 -4.07 4.82 6.45
CA HIS A 33 -4.49 3.55 7.06
C HIS A 33 -3.66 2.35 6.59
N GLY A 34 -2.39 2.56 6.26
CA GLY A 34 -1.54 1.49 5.78
C GLY A 34 -0.41 1.93 4.86
N ALA A 35 -0.04 1.05 3.92
CA ALA A 35 0.87 1.36 2.84
C ALA A 35 0.61 0.44 1.63
N TRP A 36 0.94 0.92 0.44
CA TRP A 36 1.14 0.07 -0.73
C TRP A 36 2.61 -0.34 -0.83
N VAL A 37 2.85 -1.57 -1.25
CA VAL A 37 4.16 -2.06 -1.68
C VAL A 37 4.12 -2.25 -3.19
N LEU A 38 5.10 -1.65 -3.87
CA LEU A 38 5.21 -1.67 -5.33
C LEU A 38 6.06 -2.86 -5.76
N THR A 39 5.55 -3.61 -6.74
CA THR A 39 6.28 -4.75 -7.34
C THR A 39 7.12 -4.33 -8.54
N GLY A 40 7.97 -5.24 -9.03
CA GLY A 40 8.61 -5.07 -10.33
C GLY A 40 7.73 -5.57 -11.48
N ILE A 41 7.02 -6.68 -11.28
CA ILE A 41 6.00 -7.22 -12.20
C ILE A 41 4.69 -6.43 -12.11
N ASN A 42 3.88 -6.44 -13.18
CA ASN A 42 2.52 -5.88 -13.14
C ASN A 42 1.50 -6.91 -12.62
N THR A 43 1.61 -8.16 -13.04
CA THR A 43 0.66 -9.22 -12.66
C THR A 43 1.40 -10.54 -12.48
N GLY A 44 1.11 -11.28 -11.41
CA GLY A 44 1.73 -12.60 -11.23
C GLY A 44 1.88 -13.00 -9.77
N LEU A 45 2.65 -14.06 -9.55
CA LEU A 45 3.00 -14.49 -8.20
C LEU A 45 4.28 -13.81 -7.71
N VAL A 46 4.30 -13.46 -6.42
CA VAL A 46 5.50 -13.03 -5.69
C VAL A 46 5.58 -13.78 -4.36
N ASN A 47 6.79 -13.93 -3.82
CA ASN A 47 6.98 -14.48 -2.48
C ASN A 47 6.90 -13.36 -1.45
N VAL A 48 6.03 -13.50 -0.46
CA VAL A 48 5.90 -12.52 0.63
C VAL A 48 6.05 -13.26 1.95
N THR A 49 6.97 -12.77 2.77
CA THR A 49 7.13 -13.20 4.16
C THR A 49 6.93 -11.99 5.06
N ALA A 50 6.29 -12.19 6.21
CA ALA A 50 6.09 -11.14 7.20
C ALA A 50 6.57 -11.56 8.58
N GLN A 51 7.18 -10.61 9.29
CA GLN A 51 7.73 -10.80 10.63
C GLN A 51 7.40 -9.60 11.51
N CYS A 52 6.95 -9.88 12.73
CA CYS A 52 6.64 -8.87 13.74
C CYS A 52 7.71 -8.90 14.83
N PHE A 53 8.13 -7.73 15.28
CA PHE A 53 9.13 -7.56 16.32
C PHE A 53 8.63 -6.56 17.38
N ASP A 54 9.12 -6.70 18.61
CA ASP A 54 8.82 -5.75 19.69
C ASP A 54 9.65 -4.45 19.57
N ALA A 55 10.74 -4.48 18.80
CA ALA A 55 11.62 -3.34 18.54
C ALA A 55 12.32 -3.50 17.17
N ALA A 56 12.99 -2.44 16.72
CA ALA A 56 13.68 -2.44 15.43
C ALA A 56 14.70 -3.59 15.32
N PRO A 57 14.52 -4.52 14.36
CA PRO A 57 15.49 -5.57 14.13
C PRO A 57 16.77 -4.97 13.52
N PRO A 58 17.96 -5.55 13.78
CA PRO A 58 19.18 -5.12 13.13
C PRO A 58 19.05 -5.25 11.61
N ILE A 59 19.77 -4.40 10.87
CA ILE A 59 19.87 -4.53 9.43
C ILE A 59 20.91 -5.61 9.17
N GLU A 60 20.46 -6.83 8.90
CA GLU A 60 21.35 -7.93 8.56
C GLU A 60 21.99 -7.72 7.18
N ALA A 61 23.27 -8.08 7.04
CA ALA A 61 23.96 -8.13 5.76
C ALA A 61 23.40 -9.31 4.95
N THR A 62 22.32 -9.01 4.25
CA THR A 62 21.48 -9.94 3.48
C THR A 62 21.62 -9.63 1.99
N ASP A 63 21.21 -10.59 1.16
CA ASP A 63 21.22 -10.47 -0.31
C ASP A 63 20.01 -9.66 -0.84
N TRP A 64 19.40 -8.83 0.02
CA TRP A 64 18.32 -7.93 -0.39
C TRP A 64 18.86 -6.83 -1.30
N GLU A 65 18.21 -6.62 -2.44
CA GLU A 65 18.57 -5.59 -3.43
C GLU A 65 18.09 -4.21 -2.99
N GLU A 66 16.92 -4.15 -2.34
CA GLU A 66 16.27 -2.92 -1.91
C GLU A 66 15.80 -3.04 -0.47
N ILE A 67 15.99 -1.98 0.31
CA ILE A 67 15.54 -1.91 1.70
C ILE A 67 15.05 -0.49 1.99
N VAL A 68 13.79 -0.39 2.38
CA VAL A 68 13.12 0.87 2.71
C VAL A 68 12.40 0.74 4.04
N GLU A 69 12.43 1.80 4.83
CA GLU A 69 11.57 1.93 6.00
C GLU A 69 10.56 3.06 5.84
N VAL A 70 9.32 2.77 6.23
CA VAL A 70 8.20 3.73 6.25
C VAL A 70 7.42 3.59 7.55
N SER A 71 6.66 4.62 7.91
CA SER A 71 5.77 4.58 9.08
C SER A 71 4.33 4.32 8.61
N VAL A 72 3.63 3.43 9.31
CA VAL A 72 2.23 3.08 9.03
C VAL A 72 1.41 3.18 10.32
N ARG A 73 0.13 3.52 10.18
CA ARG A 73 -0.80 3.64 11.32
C ARG A 73 -1.82 2.52 11.29
N SER A 74 -1.98 1.86 12.42
CA SER A 74 -3.13 0.99 12.70
C SER A 74 -4.07 1.69 13.68
N ILE A 75 -5.34 1.78 13.30
CA ILE A 75 -6.46 2.35 14.04
C ILE A 75 -7.28 1.26 14.76
N ALA A 76 -7.63 0.19 14.05
CA ALA A 76 -8.46 -0.92 14.50
C ALA A 76 -7.66 -2.03 15.19
N GLY A 77 -6.36 -2.13 14.89
CA GLY A 77 -5.51 -3.19 15.45
C GLY A 77 -5.48 -4.47 14.61
N ASP A 78 -5.85 -4.39 13.33
CA ASP A 78 -5.94 -5.53 12.40
C ASP A 78 -5.11 -5.29 11.12
N LEU A 79 -3.84 -4.87 11.29
CA LEU A 79 -2.94 -4.56 10.18
C LEU A 79 -2.50 -5.85 9.48
N ARG A 80 -2.95 -6.04 8.23
CA ARG A 80 -2.73 -7.25 7.43
C ARG A 80 -2.15 -6.90 6.07
N ILE A 81 -1.36 -7.84 5.54
CA ILE A 81 -1.01 -7.82 4.13
C ILE A 81 -2.22 -8.27 3.32
N ASN A 82 -2.47 -7.65 2.18
CA ASN A 82 -3.54 -8.00 1.28
C ASN A 82 -3.09 -7.86 -0.18
N SER A 83 -3.67 -8.63 -1.08
CA SER A 83 -3.34 -8.56 -2.51
C SER A 83 -3.99 -7.37 -3.24
N GLY A 84 -4.63 -6.44 -2.51
CA GLY A 84 -5.45 -5.36 -3.06
C GLY A 84 -6.78 -5.80 -3.70
N TYR A 85 -6.91 -7.05 -4.15
CA TYR A 85 -8.02 -7.43 -5.04
C TYR A 85 -8.87 -8.64 -4.66
N SER A 86 -8.44 -9.58 -3.80
CA SER A 86 -9.34 -10.64 -3.24
C SER A 86 -8.60 -11.79 -2.53
N ILE A 87 -7.32 -12.04 -2.83
CA ILE A 87 -6.63 -13.28 -2.41
C ILE A 87 -5.42 -12.95 -1.55
N THR A 88 -5.68 -12.67 -0.28
CA THR A 88 -4.64 -12.72 0.74
C THR A 88 -4.35 -14.19 1.05
N PRO A 89 -3.10 -14.64 1.00
CA PRO A 89 -2.72 -15.95 1.54
C PRO A 89 -3.10 -16.06 3.02
N ASP A 90 -3.84 -17.11 3.40
CA ASP A 90 -4.30 -17.35 4.78
C ASP A 90 -3.14 -17.56 5.79
N ASP A 91 -1.91 -17.73 5.30
CA ASP A 91 -0.71 -18.04 6.09
C ASP A 91 0.07 -16.80 6.56
N LEU A 92 -0.31 -15.59 6.14
CA LEU A 92 0.37 -14.37 6.57
C LEU A 92 -0.11 -13.90 7.95
N PRO A 93 0.82 -13.58 8.88
CA PRO A 93 0.47 -13.18 10.24
C PRO A 93 -0.15 -11.79 10.28
N LEU A 94 -0.88 -11.53 11.39
CA LEU A 94 -1.24 -10.18 11.81
C LEU A 94 0.04 -9.39 12.13
N LEU A 95 0.19 -8.19 11.56
CA LEU A 95 1.44 -7.41 11.62
C LEU A 95 1.62 -6.60 12.92
N ASN A 96 0.55 -6.43 13.67
CA ASN A 96 0.50 -5.58 14.86
C ASN A 96 -0.20 -6.30 16.03
N PRO A 97 0.35 -7.42 16.53
CA PRO A 97 -0.25 -8.16 17.64
C PRO A 97 -0.38 -7.33 18.94
N GLN A 98 0.31 -6.18 19.03
CA GLN A 98 0.23 -5.24 20.15
C GLN A 98 -1.00 -4.30 20.06
N GLY A 99 -1.77 -4.36 18.97
CA GLY A 99 -3.02 -3.60 18.78
C GLY A 99 -2.86 -2.29 18.00
N PRO A 100 -3.80 -1.34 18.15
CA PRO A 100 -3.76 -0.05 17.48
C PRO A 100 -2.52 0.77 17.86
N GLY A 101 -1.99 1.56 16.92
CA GLY A 101 -0.85 2.44 17.16
C GLY A 101 -0.06 2.78 15.90
N TRP A 102 1.06 3.46 16.10
CA TRP A 102 2.05 3.70 15.06
C TRP A 102 3.07 2.57 15.03
N TYR A 103 3.41 2.17 13.81
CA TYR A 103 4.35 1.10 13.53
C TYR A 103 5.37 1.57 12.49
N ARG A 104 6.61 1.16 12.68
CA ARG A 104 7.63 1.24 11.63
C ARG A 104 7.60 -0.07 10.85
N MET A 105 7.66 0.06 9.54
CA MET A 105 7.68 -1.05 8.61
C MET A 105 8.93 -0.98 7.76
N ARG A 106 9.71 -2.05 7.74
CA ARG A 106 10.83 -2.25 6.82
C ARG A 106 10.42 -3.23 5.74
N VAL A 107 10.51 -2.78 4.49
CA VAL A 107 10.27 -3.58 3.29
C VAL A 107 11.62 -3.91 2.70
N HIS A 108 11.88 -5.21 2.54
CA HIS A 108 13.02 -5.71 1.78
C HIS A 108 12.50 -6.32 0.48
N ALA A 109 13.19 -6.07 -0.62
CA ALA A 109 12.85 -6.66 -1.91
C ALA A 109 14.09 -7.12 -2.69
N SER A 110 13.91 -8.19 -3.45
CA SER A 110 14.89 -8.70 -4.43
C SER A 110 14.15 -9.23 -5.66
N GLY A 111 14.82 -9.16 -6.82
CA GLY A 111 14.31 -9.77 -8.06
C GLY A 111 13.35 -8.87 -8.85
N ARG A 112 13.05 -7.66 -8.37
CA ARG A 112 12.13 -6.71 -9.03
C ARG A 112 12.54 -6.35 -10.45
N SER A 113 13.83 -6.41 -10.74
CA SER A 113 14.37 -6.09 -12.07
C SER A 113 14.41 -7.27 -13.06
N ILE A 114 14.01 -8.48 -12.63
CA ILE A 114 14.09 -9.69 -13.45
C ILE A 114 13.03 -9.70 -14.57
N ASN A 115 11.81 -9.27 -14.26
CA ASN A 115 10.69 -9.23 -15.21
C ASN A 115 9.87 -7.93 -15.08
N PRO A 116 10.51 -6.76 -15.32
CA PRO A 116 9.88 -5.47 -15.07
C PRO A 116 8.61 -5.30 -15.93
N ASP A 117 7.52 -4.88 -15.29
CA ASP A 117 6.18 -4.69 -15.85
C ASP A 117 5.58 -5.95 -16.53
N GLY A 118 6.20 -7.10 -16.32
CA GLY A 118 5.84 -8.35 -16.96
C GLY A 118 4.69 -9.07 -16.27
N VAL A 119 4.28 -10.18 -16.90
CA VAL A 119 3.40 -11.18 -16.30
C VAL A 119 4.22 -12.43 -15.99
N SER A 120 4.13 -12.95 -14.76
CA SER A 120 4.88 -14.15 -14.34
C SER A 120 4.01 -15.13 -13.56
N ASP A 121 3.95 -16.38 -14.01
CA ASP A 121 3.27 -17.46 -13.32
C ASP A 121 4.15 -18.10 -12.22
N GLU A 122 5.46 -17.89 -12.27
CA GLU A 122 6.40 -18.29 -11.22
C GLU A 122 6.87 -17.06 -10.42
N PRO A 123 7.00 -17.16 -9.08
CA PRO A 123 7.47 -16.05 -8.27
C PRO A 123 8.97 -15.79 -8.50
N VAL A 124 9.28 -14.65 -9.10
CA VAL A 124 10.65 -14.17 -9.35
C VAL A 124 11.06 -13.03 -8.41
N GLU A 125 10.12 -12.55 -7.60
CA GLU A 125 10.34 -11.48 -6.63
C GLU A 125 10.10 -11.98 -5.21
N ASP A 126 11.00 -11.60 -4.31
CA ASP A 126 10.94 -11.93 -2.90
C ASP A 126 10.76 -10.64 -2.08
N TYR A 127 9.82 -10.68 -1.14
CA TYR A 127 9.50 -9.58 -0.23
C TYR A 127 9.54 -10.03 1.22
N LEU A 128 10.25 -9.29 2.07
CA LEU A 128 10.21 -9.43 3.53
C LEU A 128 9.68 -8.16 4.18
N ILE A 129 8.54 -8.29 4.85
CA ILE A 129 7.88 -7.22 5.60
C ILE A 129 8.18 -7.39 7.08
N ALA A 130 9.03 -6.53 7.64
CA ALA A 130 9.32 -6.51 9.07
C ALA A 130 8.63 -5.33 9.74
N VAL A 131 7.87 -5.57 10.81
CA VAL A 131 7.06 -4.53 11.48
C VAL A 131 7.35 -4.50 12.98
N TRP A 132 7.46 -3.29 13.56
CA TRP A 132 7.61 -3.10 15.00
C TRP A 132 6.95 -1.79 15.48
N PRO A 133 6.49 -1.71 16.74
CA PRO A 133 5.96 -0.48 17.30
C PRO A 133 6.99 0.65 17.30
N GLN A 134 6.63 1.83 16.78
CA GLN A 134 7.48 3.02 16.78
C GLN A 134 6.65 4.27 16.49
N GLU A 135 7.01 5.40 17.11
CA GLU A 135 6.48 6.71 16.72
C GLU A 135 6.79 7.03 15.25
N PRO A 136 5.93 7.81 14.56
CA PRO A 136 6.11 8.08 13.14
C PRO A 136 7.40 8.86 12.89
N ALA A 137 8.19 8.35 11.95
CA ALA A 137 9.39 8.99 11.42
C ALA A 137 9.32 9.07 9.89
N GLU A 138 10.15 9.95 9.32
CA GLU A 138 10.28 10.07 7.86
C GLU A 138 10.70 8.74 7.21
N SER A 139 10.31 8.55 5.96
CA SER A 139 10.72 7.37 5.19
C SER A 139 12.21 7.39 4.93
N VAL A 140 12.86 6.24 5.07
CA VAL A 140 14.31 6.10 4.90
C VAL A 140 14.59 5.01 3.88
N VAL A 141 15.40 5.34 2.86
CA VAL A 141 15.97 4.34 1.95
C VAL A 141 17.29 3.87 2.54
N ILE A 142 17.32 2.62 3.00
CA ILE A 142 18.52 1.98 3.57
C ILE A 142 19.39 1.43 2.44
N ARG A 143 18.75 0.84 1.44
CA ARG A 143 19.40 0.32 0.24
C ARG A 143 18.54 0.62 -0.97
N SER A 144 19.15 1.28 -1.95
CA SER A 144 18.49 1.72 -3.19
C SER A 144 18.82 0.80 -4.36
N SER A 145 17.95 0.84 -5.36
CA SER A 145 18.16 0.31 -6.71
C SER A 145 17.84 1.39 -7.73
N LYS A 146 18.07 1.09 -9.02
CA LYS A 146 17.68 1.98 -10.12
C LYS A 146 16.19 2.34 -10.08
N MET A 147 15.31 1.43 -9.69
CA MET A 147 13.87 1.69 -9.62
C MET A 147 13.52 2.70 -8.52
N ILE A 148 14.14 2.56 -7.35
CA ILE A 148 13.98 3.52 -6.24
C ILE A 148 14.54 4.88 -6.65
N ASP A 149 15.74 4.91 -7.25
CA ASP A 149 16.38 6.15 -7.68
C ASP A 149 15.53 6.92 -8.72
N GLU A 150 14.98 6.21 -9.71
CA GLU A 150 14.08 6.78 -10.73
C GLU A 150 12.78 7.30 -10.12
N ALA A 151 12.18 6.55 -9.19
CA ALA A 151 10.96 6.99 -8.51
C ALA A 151 11.19 8.23 -7.63
N LEU A 152 12.31 8.27 -6.89
CA LEU A 152 12.68 9.44 -6.09
C LEU A 152 12.93 10.66 -6.96
N LEU A 153 13.58 10.50 -8.11
CA LEU A 153 13.78 11.59 -9.06
C LEU A 153 12.45 12.10 -9.63
N ALA A 154 11.57 11.19 -10.05
CA ALA A 154 10.24 11.55 -10.56
C ALA A 154 9.38 12.29 -9.52
N ASN A 155 9.51 11.91 -8.24
CA ASN A 155 8.75 12.53 -7.16
C ASN A 155 9.41 13.81 -6.60
N ALA A 156 10.70 14.04 -6.85
CA ALA A 156 11.38 15.29 -6.47
C ALA A 156 10.89 16.49 -7.29
N ASP A 157 10.44 16.26 -8.53
CA ASP A 157 9.90 17.28 -9.43
C ASP A 157 8.43 17.62 -9.14
N ALA A 158 7.72 16.80 -8.33
CA ALA A 158 6.37 17.08 -7.88
C ALA A 158 6.39 18.13 -6.75
N THR A 159 6.27 19.41 -7.09
CA THR A 159 6.18 20.51 -6.13
C THR A 159 5.09 20.24 -5.07
N PRO A 160 5.30 20.54 -3.75
CA PRO A 160 4.30 20.34 -2.69
C PRO A 160 2.95 21.05 -2.90
N GLN A 161 2.84 21.92 -3.91
CA GLN A 161 1.67 22.73 -4.19
C GLN A 161 0.60 22.00 -5.03
N GLU A 162 0.97 20.99 -5.84
CA GLU A 162 -0.02 20.09 -6.47
C GLU A 162 -0.63 19.11 -5.46
N ALA A 163 0.07 18.82 -4.35
CA ALA A 163 -0.44 18.00 -3.25
C ALA A 163 -1.54 18.70 -2.40
N ALA A 164 -1.66 20.04 -2.48
CA ALA A 164 -2.70 20.80 -1.78
C ALA A 164 -3.99 20.98 -2.61
N HIS A 165 -3.92 20.81 -3.94
CA HIS A 165 -5.09 20.92 -4.82
C HIS A 165 -5.97 19.66 -4.85
N SER A 166 -5.56 18.58 -4.19
CA SER A 166 -6.46 17.49 -3.79
C SER A 166 -7.05 17.75 -2.40
N THR A 167 -7.58 18.96 -2.19
CA THR A 167 -8.67 19.11 -1.22
C THR A 167 -9.84 18.32 -1.83
N PRO A 168 -10.53 17.42 -1.12
CA PRO A 168 -11.80 16.94 -1.63
C PRO A 168 -12.70 18.18 -1.72
N GLU A 169 -12.86 18.71 -2.94
CA GLU A 169 -14.01 19.54 -3.27
C GLU A 169 -15.22 18.81 -2.69
N PRO A 170 -16.13 19.50 -1.97
CA PRO A 170 -17.32 18.87 -1.40
C PRO A 170 -18.27 18.50 -2.54
N HIS A 171 -17.93 17.45 -3.27
CA HIS A 171 -18.67 16.90 -4.39
C HIS A 171 -19.60 15.76 -3.96
N ASP A 172 -19.84 15.61 -2.65
CA ASP A 172 -20.67 14.53 -2.11
C ASP A 172 -22.13 14.94 -1.81
N THR A 173 -22.48 16.23 -2.00
CA THR A 173 -23.86 16.69 -1.86
C THR A 173 -24.63 16.60 -3.18
N ALA A 174 -23.99 16.94 -4.30
CA ALA A 174 -24.65 16.97 -5.62
C ALA A 174 -24.96 15.56 -6.17
N GLU A 175 -24.13 14.57 -5.87
CA GLU A 175 -24.34 13.17 -6.29
C GLU A 175 -25.40 12.48 -5.42
N ARG A 176 -25.46 12.80 -4.11
CA ARG A 176 -26.56 12.37 -3.23
C ARG A 176 -27.91 12.95 -3.66
N ASP A 177 -27.96 14.23 -4.04
CA ASP A 177 -29.18 14.88 -4.51
C ASP A 177 -29.65 14.32 -5.86
N ARG A 178 -28.73 14.00 -6.79
CA ARG A 178 -29.09 13.33 -8.06
C ARG A 178 -29.63 11.92 -7.84
N ARG A 179 -29.02 11.14 -6.96
CA ARG A 179 -29.50 9.77 -6.64
C ARG A 179 -30.85 9.79 -5.94
N ALA A 180 -31.11 10.77 -5.07
CA ALA A 180 -32.40 10.98 -4.43
C ALA A 180 -33.50 11.37 -5.44
N ASP A 181 -33.19 12.27 -6.38
CA ASP A 181 -34.16 12.74 -7.38
C ASP A 181 -34.52 11.64 -8.40
N VAL A 182 -33.53 10.84 -8.83
CA VAL A 182 -33.78 9.68 -9.71
C VAL A 182 -34.64 8.63 -9.02
N ARG A 183 -34.38 8.33 -7.73
CA ARG A 183 -35.18 7.39 -6.94
C ARG A 183 -36.62 7.89 -6.71
N ALA A 184 -36.80 9.19 -6.48
CA ALA A 184 -38.12 9.81 -6.31
C ALA A 184 -38.95 9.86 -7.60
N ARG A 185 -38.31 9.87 -8.77
CA ARG A 185 -38.99 9.79 -10.08
C ARG A 185 -39.41 8.35 -10.41
N LEU A 186 -38.56 7.37 -10.11
CA LEU A 186 -38.86 5.94 -10.29
C LEU A 186 -40.02 5.46 -9.41
N LEU A 187 -40.10 5.92 -8.15
CA LEU A 187 -41.19 5.54 -7.24
C LEU A 187 -42.55 6.16 -7.64
N ARG A 188 -42.56 7.36 -8.23
CA ARG A 188 -43.79 7.97 -8.75
C ARG A 188 -44.30 7.28 -10.02
N SER A 189 -43.40 6.84 -10.89
CA SER A 189 -43.76 6.10 -12.11
C SER A 189 -44.34 4.70 -11.85
N LEU A 190 -44.18 4.15 -10.64
CA LEU A 190 -44.69 2.83 -10.25
C LEU A 190 -46.02 2.89 -9.47
N GLN A 191 -46.53 4.10 -9.19
CA GLN A 191 -47.82 4.29 -8.52
C GLN A 191 -48.93 4.82 -9.45
N ASP A 192 -48.58 5.14 -10.71
CA ASP A 192 -49.50 5.65 -11.74
C ASP A 192 -49.87 4.60 -12.82
N ASP A 193 -49.61 3.31 -12.57
CA ASP A 193 -50.15 2.15 -13.31
C ASP A 193 -51.13 1.37 -12.41
#